data_AF-A0A7J2RHZ3-F1
#
_entry.id   AF-A0A7J2RHZ3-F1
#
_cell.length_a   1.000
_cell.length_b   1.000
_cell.length_c   1.000
_cell.angle_alpha   90.00
_cell.angle_beta   90.00
_cell.angle_gamma   90.00
#
_symmetry.space_group_name_H-M   'P 1'
#
loop_
_entity.id
_entity.type
_entity.pdbx_description
1 polymer ?
#
loop_
_entity_poly.entity_id
_entity_poly.type
_entity_poly.pdbx_seq_one_letter_code
_entity_poly.pdbx_strand_id
1 'polypeptide(L)'
;GSNISENALYGAITSIILNLGISLYKTKNPIETALFLYQLAKKEQSTSKSSLKLRFDKAPIEYSRLLEYIIAGIPGVNTHRAKNLLKELKTLQNIFQADIPDLTKIESVGKQIASNIYKMGRYKYKNTY
;
A
#
# COMPACT_ATOMS: atom_id res chain seq x y z
N GLY A 1 5.94 26.90 -39.20
CA GLY A 1 5.71 25.74 -38.32
C GLY A 1 5.59 26.26 -36.90
N SER A 2 4.52 25.91 -36.19
CA SER A 2 4.29 26.35 -34.83
C SER A 2 5.41 25.84 -33.90
N ASN A 3 6.24 26.74 -33.39
CA ASN A 3 7.18 26.41 -32.32
C ASN A 3 6.38 26.19 -31.05
N ILE A 4 6.29 24.95 -30.60
CA ILE A 4 5.76 24.61 -29.27
C ILE A 4 6.78 25.14 -28.26
N SER A 5 6.32 25.98 -27.33
CA SER A 5 7.18 26.46 -26.25
C SER A 5 7.51 25.31 -25.29
N GLU A 6 8.69 25.36 -24.67
CA GLU A 6 9.11 24.38 -23.66
C GLU A 6 8.09 24.29 -22.52
N ASN A 7 7.51 25.43 -22.13
CA ASN A 7 6.43 25.51 -21.14
C ASN A 7 5.16 24.76 -21.59
N ALA A 8 4.77 24.87 -22.86
CA ALA A 8 3.62 24.15 -23.39
C ALA A 8 3.88 22.62 -23.41
N LEU A 9 5.10 22.19 -23.75
CA LEU A 9 5.49 20.78 -23.74
C LEU A 9 5.47 20.20 -22.32
N TYR A 10 6.12 20.85 -21.35
CA TYR A 10 6.13 20.35 -19.97
C TYR A 10 4.78 20.46 -19.29
N GLY A 11 3.97 21.48 -19.63
CA GLY A 11 2.59 21.58 -19.17
C GLY A 11 1.74 20.39 -19.61
N ALA A 12 1.87 19.98 -20.88
CA ALA A 12 1.19 18.79 -21.40
C ALA A 12 1.67 17.50 -20.72
N ILE A 13 2.98 17.29 -20.58
CA ILE A 13 3.55 16.11 -19.89
C ILE A 13 3.06 16.04 -18.44
N THR A 14 3.06 17.18 -17.73
CA THR A 14 2.61 17.26 -16.34
C THR A 14 1.13 16.90 -16.21
N SER A 15 0.28 17.37 -17.13
CA SER A 15 -1.14 17.01 -17.16
C SER A 15 -1.34 15.50 -17.38
N ILE A 16 -0.58 14.88 -18.28
CA ILE A 16 -0.63 13.43 -18.52
C ILE A 16 -0.27 12.64 -17.25
N ILE A 17 0.76 13.07 -16.52
CA ILE A 17 1.22 12.38 -15.31
C ILE A 17 0.23 12.59 -14.15
N LEU A 18 -0.16 13.84 -13.87
CA LEU A 18 -0.94 14.18 -12.68
C LEU A 18 -2.45 13.95 -12.86
N ASN A 19 -3.00 14.34 -14.01
CA ASN A 19 -4.46 14.32 -14.22
C ASN A 19 -4.93 13.01 -14.85
N LEU A 20 -4.15 12.40 -15.75
CA LEU A 20 -4.51 11.12 -16.39
C LEU A 20 -3.93 9.90 -15.67
N GLY A 21 -2.99 10.10 -14.73
CA GLY A 21 -2.35 9.01 -13.99
C GLY A 21 -1.48 8.09 -14.86
N ILE A 22 -1.05 8.56 -16.02
CA ILE A 22 -0.26 7.76 -16.97
C ILE A 22 1.22 7.87 -16.62
N SER A 23 1.89 6.72 -16.49
CA SER A 23 3.34 6.67 -16.28
C SER A 23 4.08 6.94 -17.59
N LEU A 24 5.01 7.90 -17.57
CA LEU A 24 5.85 8.24 -18.73
C LEU A 24 7.29 7.81 -18.47
N TYR A 25 7.86 6.99 -19.36
CA TYR A 25 9.26 6.59 -19.32
C TYR A 25 9.93 6.92 -20.66
N LYS A 26 10.92 7.81 -20.64
CA LYS A 26 11.64 8.24 -21.84
C LYS A 26 12.89 7.37 -22.03
N THR A 27 12.98 6.72 -23.19
CA THR A 27 14.18 5.99 -23.64
C THR A 27 15.02 6.83 -24.57
N LYS A 28 16.34 6.61 -24.57
CA LYS A 28 17.31 7.39 -25.35
C LYS A 28 17.39 6.96 -26.81
N ASN A 29 17.07 5.71 -27.12
CA ASN A 29 17.14 5.15 -28.47
C ASN A 29 16.23 3.92 -28.64
N PRO A 30 16.01 3.44 -29.88
CA PRO A 30 15.14 2.29 -30.14
C PRO A 30 15.58 0.98 -29.46
N ILE A 31 16.89 0.79 -29.24
CA ILE A 31 17.42 -0.41 -28.58
C ILE A 31 16.98 -0.44 -27.11
N GLU A 32 17.08 0.70 -26.42
CA GLU A 32 16.61 0.84 -25.04
C GLU A 32 15.08 0.71 -24.96
N THR A 33 14.34 1.24 -25.93
CA THR A 33 12.88 1.02 -26.05
C THR A 33 12.56 -0.46 -26.15
N ALA A 34 13.23 -1.21 -27.03
CA ALA A 34 12.99 -2.63 -27.21
C ALA A 34 13.30 -3.44 -25.93
N LEU A 35 14.40 -3.12 -25.24
CA LEU A 35 14.76 -3.75 -23.98
C LEU A 35 13.73 -3.47 -22.89
N PHE A 36 13.28 -2.21 -22.77
CA PHE A 36 12.25 -1.82 -21.81
C PHE A 36 10.94 -2.56 -22.06
N LEU A 37 10.46 -2.60 -23.31
CA LEU A 37 9.25 -3.33 -23.70
C LEU A 37 9.36 -4.83 -23.40
N TYR A 38 10.50 -5.46 -23.69
CA TYR A 38 10.74 -6.87 -23.37
C TYR A 38 10.64 -7.14 -21.86
N GLN A 39 11.28 -6.32 -21.03
CA GLN A 39 11.22 -6.48 -19.58
C GLN A 39 9.82 -6.24 -19.03
N LEU A 40 9.09 -5.27 -19.59
CA LEU A 40 7.71 -4.98 -19.22
C LEU A 40 6.80 -6.19 -19.51
N ALA A 41 6.85 -6.72 -20.73
CA ALA A 41 6.07 -7.90 -21.14
C ALA A 41 6.43 -9.14 -20.32
N LYS A 42 7.73 -9.38 -20.08
CA LYS A 42 8.21 -10.48 -19.25
C LYS A 42 7.67 -10.37 -17.82
N LYS A 43 7.66 -9.16 -17.25
CA LYS A 43 7.12 -8.92 -15.91
C LYS A 43 5.62 -9.18 -15.87
N GLU A 44 4.85 -8.59 -16.78
CA GLU A 44 3.39 -8.74 -16.89
C GLU A 44 2.98 -10.23 -17.00
N GLN A 45 3.64 -10.99 -17.87
CA GLN A 45 3.38 -12.41 -18.08
C GLN A 45 3.78 -13.27 -16.87
N SER A 46 4.82 -12.87 -16.12
CA SER A 46 5.21 -13.55 -14.88
C SER A 46 4.26 -13.26 -13.71
N THR A 47 3.68 -12.05 -13.66
CA THR A 47 2.63 -11.71 -12.69
C THR A 47 1.30 -12.38 -13.02
N SER A 48 0.98 -12.61 -14.29
CA SER A 48 -0.24 -13.32 -14.71
C SER A 48 -0.33 -14.77 -14.20
N LYS A 49 0.81 -15.42 -13.90
CA LYS A 49 0.86 -16.79 -13.35
C LYS A 49 0.92 -16.86 -11.83
N SER A 50 1.11 -15.74 -11.14
CA SER A 50 1.14 -15.68 -9.68
C SER A 50 -0.23 -15.21 -9.19
N SER A 51 -0.83 -15.91 -8.23
CA SER A 51 -1.99 -15.42 -7.49
C SER A 51 -1.80 -13.93 -7.17
N LEU A 52 -2.76 -13.08 -7.53
CA LEU A 52 -2.73 -11.64 -7.25
C LEU A 52 -2.23 -11.41 -5.82
N LYS A 53 -1.03 -10.86 -5.68
CA LYS A 53 -0.46 -10.61 -4.36
C LYS A 53 -1.16 -9.39 -3.77
N LEU A 54 -1.85 -9.60 -2.65
CA LEU A 54 -2.50 -8.52 -1.89
C LEU A 54 -1.50 -7.49 -1.35
N ARG A 55 -0.20 -7.84 -1.24
CA ARG A 55 0.88 -6.95 -0.84
C ARG A 55 2.08 -7.12 -1.78
N PHE A 56 2.60 -6.01 -2.31
CA PHE A 56 3.73 -6.00 -3.24
C PHE A 56 5.09 -6.15 -2.55
N ASP A 57 5.20 -5.65 -1.31
CA ASP A 57 6.41 -5.75 -0.50
C ASP A 57 6.52 -7.09 0.23
N LYS A 58 7.76 -7.58 0.37
CA LYS A 58 8.05 -8.75 1.22
C LYS A 58 7.79 -8.38 2.68
N ALA A 59 7.09 -9.26 3.40
CA ALA A 59 6.93 -9.11 4.84
C ALA A 59 8.29 -9.19 5.56
N PRO A 60 8.49 -8.46 6.67
CA PRO A 60 9.70 -8.57 7.48
C PRO A 60 9.89 -10.00 8.03
N ILE A 61 11.15 -10.43 8.15
CA ILE A 61 11.50 -11.75 8.73
C ILE A 61 11.45 -11.71 10.26
N GLU A 62 11.81 -10.57 10.86
CA GLU A 62 11.84 -10.39 12.31
C GLU A 62 10.42 -10.22 12.86
N TYR A 63 10.10 -10.96 13.93
CA TYR A 63 8.72 -11.07 14.45
C TYR A 63 8.15 -9.75 14.94
N SER A 64 8.91 -8.92 15.66
CA SER A 64 8.43 -7.63 16.14
C SER A 64 8.01 -6.73 14.97
N ARG A 65 8.85 -6.62 13.94
CA ARG A 65 8.51 -5.92 12.70
C ARG A 65 7.35 -6.56 11.95
N LEU A 66 7.22 -7.89 11.99
CA LEU A 66 6.10 -8.59 11.38
C LEU A 66 4.77 -8.28 12.08
N LEU A 67 4.76 -8.20 13.41
CA LEU A 67 3.58 -7.79 14.19
C LEU A 67 3.16 -6.35 13.83
N GLU A 68 4.12 -5.43 13.77
CA GLU A 68 3.89 -4.05 13.32
C GLU A 68 3.30 -4.02 11.90
N TYR A 69 3.87 -4.81 10.98
CA TYR A 69 3.43 -4.92 9.59
C TYR A 69 2.02 -5.50 9.43
N ILE A 70 1.64 -6.47 10.27
CA ILE A 70 0.30 -7.06 10.25
C ILE A 70 -0.73 -6.02 10.68
N ILE A 71 -0.52 -5.39 11.83
CA ILE A 71 -1.51 -4.46 12.40
C ILE A 71 -1.59 -3.15 11.60
N ALA A 72 -0.49 -2.69 11.00
CA ALA A 72 -0.48 -1.55 10.07
C ALA A 72 -1.25 -1.80 8.77
N GLY A 73 -1.69 -3.04 8.51
CA GLY A 73 -2.60 -3.35 7.42
C GLY A 73 -4.04 -2.91 7.66
N ILE A 74 -4.40 -2.50 8.88
CA ILE A 74 -5.76 -2.05 9.21
C ILE A 74 -5.94 -0.60 8.76
N PRO A 75 -7.07 -0.24 8.12
CA PRO A 75 -7.33 1.13 7.67
C PRO A 75 -7.17 2.15 8.80
N GLY A 76 -6.23 3.08 8.61
CA GLY A 76 -5.91 4.13 9.57
C GLY A 76 -4.88 3.74 10.63
N VAL A 77 -4.29 2.54 10.60
CA VAL A 77 -3.18 2.17 11.48
C VAL A 77 -1.86 2.31 10.72
N ASN A 78 -1.06 3.31 11.09
CA ASN A 78 0.31 3.46 10.57
C ASN A 78 1.32 2.78 11.50
N THR A 79 2.60 2.81 11.16
CA THR A 79 3.69 2.22 11.95
C THR A 79 3.78 2.80 13.38
N HIS A 80 3.50 4.09 13.55
CA HIS A 80 3.46 4.72 14.88
C HIS A 80 2.34 4.13 15.75
N ARG A 81 1.11 4.08 15.23
CA ARG A 81 -0.05 3.50 15.92
C ARG A 81 0.14 2.01 16.18
N ALA A 82 0.73 1.28 15.24
CA ALA A 82 1.07 -0.14 15.38
C ALA A 82 1.98 -0.38 16.58
N LYS A 83 3.03 0.42 16.73
CA LYS A 83 3.94 0.35 17.87
C LYS A 83 3.24 0.66 19.19
N ASN A 84 2.42 1.72 19.24
CA ASN A 84 1.66 2.06 20.44
C ASN A 84 0.70 0.94 20.86
N LEU A 85 -0.04 0.37 19.89
CA LEU A 85 -0.92 -0.77 20.13
C LEU A 85 -0.17 -1.98 20.71
N LEU A 86 0.97 -2.34 20.10
CA LEU A 86 1.78 -3.47 20.55
C LEU A 86 2.50 -3.19 21.87
N LYS A 87 2.88 -1.95 22.15
CA LYS A 87 3.50 -1.56 23.41
C LYS A 87 2.52 -1.69 24.58
N GLU A 88 1.27 -1.26 24.40
CA GLU A 88 0.25 -1.30 25.45
C GLU A 88 -0.37 -2.70 25.59
N LEU A 89 -0.80 -3.32 24.47
CA LEU A 89 -1.55 -4.58 24.50
C LEU A 89 -0.68 -5.83 24.31
N LYS A 90 0.62 -5.68 24.01
CA LYS A 90 1.65 -6.73 23.93
C LYS A 90 1.53 -7.73 22.78
N THR A 91 0.32 -8.16 22.42
CA THR A 91 0.08 -9.20 21.41
C THR A 91 -1.03 -8.81 20.45
N LEU A 92 -0.99 -9.36 19.23
CA LEU A 92 -2.10 -9.20 18.28
C LEU A 92 -3.42 -9.75 18.84
N GLN A 93 -3.37 -10.86 19.59
CA GLN A 93 -4.55 -11.44 20.23
C GLN A 93 -5.21 -10.42 21.17
N ASN A 94 -4.44 -9.79 22.05
CA ASN A 94 -4.97 -8.79 22.97
C ASN A 94 -5.53 -7.58 22.23
N ILE A 95 -4.88 -7.15 21.13
CA ILE A 95 -5.38 -6.06 20.28
C ILE A 95 -6.74 -6.41 19.67
N PHE A 96 -6.91 -7.61 19.11
CA PHE A 96 -8.18 -8.01 18.48
C PHE A 96 -9.28 -8.34 19.50
N GLN A 97 -8.90 -8.73 20.73
CA GLN A 97 -9.84 -9.03 21.80
C GLN A 97 -10.33 -7.78 22.55
N ALA A 98 -9.53 -6.70 22.59
CA ALA A 98 -9.89 -5.46 23.26
C ALA A 98 -11.20 -4.84 22.75
N ASP A 99 -11.94 -4.21 23.67
CA ASP A 99 -13.13 -3.46 23.34
C ASP A 99 -12.78 -2.04 22.85
N ILE A 100 -13.73 -1.40 22.15
CA ILE A 100 -13.54 -0.05 21.60
C ILE A 100 -13.05 0.97 22.66
N PRO A 101 -13.59 1.01 23.90
CA PRO A 101 -13.12 1.95 24.91
C PRO A 101 -11.64 1.75 25.27
N ASP A 102 -11.17 0.50 25.34
CA ASP A 102 -9.78 0.20 25.68
C ASP A 102 -8.83 0.59 24.55
N LEU A 103 -9.23 0.30 23.30
CA LEU A 103 -8.49 0.75 22.12
C LEU A 103 -8.38 2.28 22.05
N THR A 104 -9.43 3.02 22.45
CA THR A 104 -9.40 4.49 22.44
C THR A 104 -8.53 5.13 23.52
N LYS A 105 -8.08 4.37 24.53
CA LYS A 105 -7.11 4.85 25.53
C LYS A 105 -5.69 4.92 24.97
N ILE A 106 -5.44 4.21 23.87
CA ILE A 106 -4.11 4.13 23.27
C ILE A 106 -3.82 5.41 22.50
N GLU A 107 -2.63 5.97 22.72
CA GLU A 107 -2.21 7.21 22.09
C GLU A 107 -2.37 7.16 20.57
N SER A 108 -2.98 8.20 20.01
CA SER A 108 -3.27 8.36 18.58
C SER A 108 -4.29 7.36 18.00
N VAL A 109 -5.02 6.60 18.82
CA VAL A 109 -6.11 5.70 18.39
C VAL A 109 -7.47 6.32 18.72
N GLY A 110 -8.09 6.99 17.75
CA GLY A 110 -9.44 7.54 17.90
C GLY A 110 -10.56 6.51 17.69
N LYS A 111 -11.82 6.90 17.98
CA LYS A 111 -13.02 6.04 17.87
C LYS A 111 -13.14 5.30 16.52
N GLN A 112 -12.85 5.98 15.40
CA GLN A 112 -12.94 5.38 14.08
C GLN A 112 -11.93 4.23 13.89
N ILE A 113 -10.70 4.44 14.33
CA ILE A 113 -9.62 3.44 14.21
C ILE A 113 -9.91 2.27 15.15
N ALA A 114 -10.29 2.56 16.40
CA ALA A 114 -10.73 1.55 17.35
C ALA A 114 -11.88 0.70 16.80
N SER A 115 -12.89 1.33 16.19
CA SER A 115 -14.00 0.61 15.54
C SER A 115 -13.52 -0.26 14.38
N ASN A 116 -12.61 0.22 13.54
CA ASN A 116 -12.05 -0.55 12.43
C ASN A 116 -11.29 -1.79 12.93
N ILE A 117 -10.43 -1.65 13.95
CA ILE A 117 -9.69 -2.75 14.57
C ILE A 117 -10.67 -3.78 15.16
N TYR A 118 -11.63 -3.32 15.97
CA TYR A 118 -12.63 -4.15 16.62
C TYR A 118 -13.44 -4.97 15.61
N LYS A 119 -13.92 -4.29 14.55
CA LYS A 119 -14.68 -4.92 13.47
C LYS A 119 -13.83 -5.94 12.71
N MET A 120 -12.58 -5.60 12.39
CA MET A 120 -11.69 -6.49 11.63
C MET A 120 -11.48 -7.83 12.33
N GLY A 121 -11.23 -7.82 13.64
CA GLY A 121 -11.05 -9.05 14.43
C GLY A 121 -12.32 -9.90 14.57
N ARG A 122 -13.50 -9.36 14.24
CA ARG A 122 -14.81 -10.01 14.40
C ARG A 122 -15.53 -10.26 13.08
N TYR A 123 -15.00 -9.75 11.96
CA TYR A 123 -15.65 -9.86 10.67
C TYR A 123 -15.49 -11.27 10.12
N LYS A 124 -16.62 -11.93 9.80
CA LYS A 124 -16.59 -13.26 9.19
C LYS A 124 -16.10 -13.14 7.75
N TYR A 125 -15.09 -13.93 7.41
CA TYR A 125 -14.63 -14.03 6.02
C TYR A 125 -15.80 -14.48 5.13
N LYS A 126 -16.07 -13.70 4.09
CA LYS A 126 -16.99 -14.07 3.01
C LYS A 126 -16.11 -14.39 1.82
N ASN A 127 -16.07 -15.66 1.42
CA ASN A 127 -15.42 -16.00 0.17
C ASN A 127 -16.29 -15.47 -0.97
N THR A 128 -15.78 -14.52 -1.73
CA THR A 128 -16.46 -13.94 -2.90
C THR A 128 -15.78 -14.37 -4.21
N TYR A 129 -15.06 -15.50 -4.18
CA TYR A 129 -14.43 -16.13 -5.35
C TYR A 129 -15.06 -17.50 -5.60
#